data_AF-A0A6A7LI81-F1
#
_entry.id   AF-A0A6A7LI81-F1
#
_cell.length_a   1.000
_cell.length_b   1.000
_cell.length_c   1.000
_cell.angle_alpha   90.00
_cell.angle_beta   90.00
_cell.angle_gamma   90.00
#
_symmetry.space_group_name_H-M   'P 1'
#
loop_
_entity.id
_entity.type
_entity.pdbx_description
1 polymer ?
#
loop_
_entity_poly.entity_id
_entity_poly.type
_entity_poly.pdbx_seq_one_letter_code
_entity_poly.pdbx_strand_id
1 'polypeptide(L)'
;MINSNFSNSLIVIPTPKFYYDRIITKINLRILNSIAGAGGVIYGLDRLQHISGLMKPLLSYHINGRDNTKGLIDLGLVWVENKKKENGTIIVIGLTAIGELFVTNRK
;
A
#
# COMPACT_ATOMS: atom_id res chain seq x y z
N MET A 1 40.69 -7.14 -4.93
CA MET A 1 39.72 -7.55 -5.96
C MET A 1 38.86 -8.65 -5.35
N ILE A 2 37.61 -8.36 -4.99
CA ILE A 2 36.67 -9.37 -4.50
C ILE A 2 35.70 -9.63 -5.65
N ASN A 3 35.69 -10.88 -6.12
CA ASN A 3 35.02 -11.31 -7.33
C ASN A 3 33.50 -11.39 -7.09
N SER A 4 32.75 -10.41 -7.59
CA SER A 4 31.30 -10.35 -7.49
C SER A 4 30.66 -11.24 -8.55
N ASN A 5 30.66 -12.56 -8.32
CA ASN A 5 29.80 -13.49 -9.05
C ASN A 5 28.36 -13.36 -8.52
N PHE A 6 27.68 -12.27 -8.88
CA PHE A 6 26.23 -12.24 -8.80
C PHE A 6 25.71 -13.17 -9.90
N SER A 7 25.47 -14.43 -9.51
CA SER A 7 24.66 -15.34 -10.31
C SER A 7 23.34 -14.63 -10.60
N ASN A 8 23.06 -14.44 -11.89
CA ASN A 8 21.86 -13.82 -12.42
C ASN A 8 20.66 -14.77 -12.26
N SER A 9 20.46 -15.33 -11.07
CA SER A 9 19.29 -16.13 -10.76
C SER A 9 18.12 -15.17 -10.74
N LEU A 10 17.26 -15.24 -11.76
CA LEU A 10 15.92 -14.66 -11.68
C LEU A 10 15.32 -15.08 -10.34
N ILE A 11 15.22 -14.14 -9.41
CA ILE A 11 14.46 -14.34 -8.18
C ILE A 11 13.01 -14.41 -8.64
N VAL A 12 12.52 -15.63 -8.84
CA VAL A 12 11.10 -15.88 -9.01
C VAL A 12 10.47 -15.66 -7.64
N ILE A 13 10.10 -14.42 -7.35
CA ILE A 13 9.21 -14.13 -6.22
C ILE A 13 7.88 -14.76 -6.62
N PRO A 14 7.37 -15.79 -5.93
CA PRO A 14 6.03 -16.28 -6.19
C PRO A 14 5.10 -15.09 -5.98
N THR A 15 4.57 -14.53 -7.07
CA THR A 15 3.71 -13.36 -6.95
C THR A 15 2.56 -13.79 -6.03
N PRO A 16 2.29 -13.06 -4.95
CA PRO A 16 1.25 -13.43 -3.99
C PRO A 16 -0.18 -13.25 -4.55
N LYS A 17 -0.31 -13.22 -5.89
CA LYS A 17 -1.51 -13.00 -6.68
C LYS A 17 -2.66 -13.86 -6.16
N PHE A 18 -2.42 -15.16 -5.94
CA PHE A 18 -3.43 -16.11 -5.46
C PHE A 18 -3.90 -15.94 -4.01
N TYR A 19 -3.05 -15.46 -3.10
CA TYR A 19 -3.45 -15.24 -1.70
C TYR A 19 -4.25 -13.95 -1.55
N TYR A 20 -3.80 -12.89 -2.20
CA TYR A 20 -4.46 -11.60 -2.13
C TYR A 20 -5.76 -11.54 -2.93
N ASP A 21 -5.92 -12.28 -4.04
CA ASP A 21 -7.17 -12.27 -4.83
C ASP A 21 -8.42 -12.67 -4.03
N ARG A 22 -8.26 -13.50 -2.98
CA ARG A 22 -9.37 -13.90 -2.10
C ARG A 22 -9.66 -12.91 -0.97
N ILE A 23 -8.76 -11.96 -0.71
CA ILE A 23 -8.81 -11.05 0.45
C ILE A 23 -8.94 -9.57 0.01
N ILE A 24 -8.38 -9.22 -1.15
CA ILE A 24 -8.35 -7.86 -1.68
C ILE A 24 -9.66 -7.54 -2.40
N THR A 25 -10.38 -6.58 -1.85
CA THR A 25 -11.64 -6.07 -2.43
C THR A 25 -11.38 -5.05 -3.54
N LYS A 26 -12.44 -4.70 -4.30
CA LYS A 26 -12.40 -3.57 -5.25
C LYS A 26 -12.03 -2.24 -4.57
N ILE A 27 -12.45 -2.05 -3.31
CA ILE A 27 -12.13 -0.85 -2.53
C ILE A 27 -10.64 -0.81 -2.19
N ASN A 28 -10.07 -1.95 -1.77
CA ASN A 28 -8.63 -2.08 -1.55
C ASN A 28 -7.83 -1.72 -2.80
N LEU A 29 -8.22 -2.23 -3.97
CA LEU A 29 -7.57 -1.90 -5.25
C LEU A 29 -7.69 -0.40 -5.57
N ARG A 30 -8.86 0.19 -5.36
CA ARG A 30 -9.06 1.64 -5.57
C ARG A 30 -8.13 2.47 -4.70
N ILE A 31 -7.95 2.10 -3.43
CA ILE A 31 -7.01 2.76 -2.51
C ILE A 31 -5.57 2.63 -3.01
N LEU A 32 -5.12 1.39 -3.27
CA LEU A 32 -3.75 1.11 -3.72
C LEU A 32 -3.42 1.83 -5.03
N ASN A 33 -4.32 1.79 -6.01
CA ASN A 33 -4.16 2.48 -7.28
C ASN A 33 -4.14 4.00 -7.13
N SER A 34 -4.92 4.55 -6.19
CA SER A 34 -4.92 5.99 -5.92
C SER A 34 -3.58 6.44 -5.32
N ILE A 35 -3.02 5.66 -4.38
CA ILE A 35 -1.70 5.93 -3.80
C ILE A 35 -0.61 5.80 -4.89
N ALA A 36 -0.66 4.73 -5.70
CA ALA A 36 0.27 4.53 -6.81
C ALA A 36 0.22 5.69 -7.82
N GLY A 37 -0.98 6.11 -8.22
CA GLY A 37 -1.19 7.21 -9.16
C GLY A 37 -0.70 8.56 -8.65
N ALA A 38 -0.53 8.72 -7.34
CA ALA A 38 0.00 9.93 -6.71
C ALA A 38 1.51 9.88 -6.42
N GLY A 39 2.23 8.88 -6.95
CA GLY A 39 3.67 8.71 -6.74
C GLY A 39 4.04 7.81 -5.57
N GLY A 40 3.13 6.93 -5.14
CA GLY A 40 3.40 5.89 -4.13
C GLY A 40 3.29 6.34 -2.67
N VAL A 41 3.19 7.64 -2.40
CA VAL A 41 3.06 8.21 -1.05
C VAL A 41 2.06 9.36 -1.00
N ILE A 42 1.23 9.38 0.05
CA ILE A 42 0.22 10.40 0.32
C ILE A 42 0.42 11.00 1.71
N TYR A 43 0.26 12.32 1.78
CA TYR A 43 0.28 13.10 3.02
C TYR A 43 -1.15 13.50 3.38
N GLY A 44 -1.68 12.88 4.43
CA GLY A 44 -3.00 13.15 4.98
C GLY A 44 -4.11 12.30 4.36
N LEU A 45 -5.03 11.83 5.22
CA LEU A 45 -6.21 11.07 4.80
C LEU A 45 -7.18 11.92 3.97
N ASP A 46 -7.16 13.25 4.13
CA ASP A 46 -7.89 14.21 3.29
C ASP A 46 -7.50 14.12 1.83
N ARG A 47 -6.19 14.11 1.54
CA ARG A 47 -5.69 14.00 0.17
C ARG A 47 -6.09 12.65 -0.41
N LEU A 48 -5.99 11.57 0.36
CA LEU A 48 -6.40 10.25 -0.08
C LEU A 48 -7.91 10.20 -0.38
N GLN A 49 -8.75 10.76 0.49
CA GLN A 49 -10.20 10.89 0.25
C GLN A 49 -10.50 11.63 -1.05
N HIS A 50 -9.80 12.75 -1.31
CA HIS A 50 -10.03 13.55 -2.51
C HIS A 50 -9.70 12.77 -3.78
N ILE A 51 -8.53 12.14 -3.85
CA ILE A 51 -8.08 11.43 -5.07
C ILE A 51 -8.77 10.08 -5.25
N SER A 52 -9.13 9.41 -4.16
CA SER A 52 -9.78 8.11 -4.24
C SER A 52 -11.29 8.24 -4.32
N GLY A 53 -11.89 9.37 -3.92
CA GLY A 53 -13.35 9.55 -3.79
C GLY A 53 -13.99 8.63 -2.75
N LEU A 54 -13.25 8.22 -1.71
CA LEU A 54 -13.73 7.36 -0.64
C LEU A 54 -13.73 8.14 0.68
N MET A 55 -14.77 7.98 1.49
CA MET A 55 -14.86 8.68 2.77
C MET A 55 -13.77 8.22 3.75
N LYS A 56 -13.24 9.14 4.56
CA LYS A 56 -12.24 8.86 5.61
C LYS A 56 -12.53 7.61 6.47
N PRO A 57 -13.76 7.36 6.97
CA PRO A 57 -14.02 6.16 7.78
C PRO A 57 -13.80 4.86 7.00
N LEU A 58 -14.18 4.84 5.72
CA LEU A 58 -14.01 3.69 4.84
C LEU A 58 -12.53 3.48 4.50
N LEU A 59 -11.80 4.57 4.25
CA LEU A 59 -10.35 4.51 4.06
C LEU A 59 -9.66 3.93 5.30
N SER A 60 -9.97 4.46 6.49
CA SER A 60 -9.39 4.00 7.74
C SER A 60 -9.70 2.52 8.00
N TYR A 61 -10.94 2.09 7.74
CA TYR A 61 -11.34 0.68 7.85
C TYR A 61 -10.51 -0.24 6.94
N HIS A 62 -10.35 0.11 5.67
CA HIS A 62 -9.62 -0.74 4.72
C HIS A 62 -8.10 -0.67 4.92
N ILE A 63 -7.55 0.47 5.36
CA ILE A 63 -6.12 0.62 5.62
C ILE A 63 -5.72 -0.15 6.89
N ASN A 64 -6.43 0.07 7.99
CA ASN A 64 -6.09 -0.47 9.30
C ASN A 64 -6.70 -1.84 9.58
N GLY A 65 -7.81 -2.19 8.93
CA GLY A 65 -8.57 -3.39 9.27
C GLY A 65 -9.43 -3.21 10.53
N ARG A 66 -9.89 -4.35 11.06
CA ARG A 66 -10.60 -4.52 12.35
C ARG A 66 -10.29 -5.92 12.89
N ASP A 67 -10.75 -6.21 14.11
CA ASP A 67 -10.55 -7.47 14.84
C ASP A 67 -10.68 -8.74 13.97
N ASN A 68 -11.66 -8.78 13.06
CA ASN A 68 -11.92 -9.96 12.22
C ASN A 68 -11.52 -9.77 10.74
N THR A 69 -10.96 -8.63 10.35
CA THR A 69 -10.65 -8.30 8.94
C THR A 69 -9.29 -7.64 8.82
N LYS A 70 -8.35 -8.30 8.12
CA LYS A 70 -7.01 -7.76 7.84
C LYS A 70 -7.08 -6.50 6.96
N GLY A 71 -6.47 -5.42 7.42
CA GLY A 71 -6.29 -4.20 6.66
C GLY A 71 -5.12 -4.27 5.68
N LEU A 72 -4.98 -3.25 4.83
CA LEU A 72 -3.85 -3.13 3.90
C LEU A 72 -2.48 -3.10 4.63
N ILE A 73 -2.44 -2.59 5.87
CA ILE A 73 -1.24 -2.65 6.73
C ILE A 73 -0.92 -4.10 7.10
N ASP A 74 -1.91 -4.86 7.60
CA ASP A 74 -1.74 -6.27 7.99
C ASP A 74 -1.35 -7.17 6.82
N LEU A 75 -1.76 -6.77 5.62
CA LEU A 75 -1.42 -7.44 4.37
C LEU A 75 -0.02 -7.06 3.86
N GLY A 76 0.66 -6.12 4.50
CA GLY A 76 1.99 -5.64 4.13
C GLY A 76 2.01 -4.85 2.82
N LEU A 77 0.87 -4.31 2.38
CA LEU A 77 0.74 -3.59 1.11
C LEU A 77 0.92 -2.08 1.26
N VAL A 78 0.63 -1.55 2.45
CA VAL A 78 0.85 -0.15 2.81
C VAL A 78 1.54 -0.03 4.15
N TRP A 79 2.26 1.06 4.35
CA TRP A 79 2.75 1.51 5.65
C TRP A 79 2.10 2.85 6.00
N VAL A 80 1.99 3.12 7.31
CA VAL A 80 1.42 4.36 7.84
C VAL A 80 2.35 4.92 8.91
N GLU A 81 2.59 6.22 8.85
CA GLU A 81 3.44 6.94 9.80
C GLU A 81 2.76 8.24 10.23
N ASN A 82 2.88 8.59 11.52
CA ASN A 82 2.48 9.88 12.04
C ASN A 82 3.68 10.85 12.01
N LYS A 83 3.66 11.85 11.14
CA LYS A 83 4.70 12.89 11.08
C LYS A 83 4.26 14.14 11.81
N LYS A 84 5.12 14.65 12.69
CA LYS A 84 4.95 15.98 13.30
C LYS A 84 5.18 17.06 12.24
N LYS A 85 4.31 18.06 12.24
CA LYS A 85 4.43 19.34 11.55
C LYS A 85 4.23 20.47 12.56
N GLU A 86 4.60 21.68 12.17
CA GLU A 86 4.42 22.90 12.99
C GLU A 86 2.97 23.04 13.52
N ASN A 87 1.98 22.56 12.76
CA ASN A 87 0.56 22.76 13.03
C ASN A 87 -0.15 21.49 13.53
N GLY A 88 0.61 20.48 14.00
CA GLY A 88 0.06 19.22 14.52
C GLY A 88 0.67 17.98 13.87
N THR A 89 -0.09 16.88 13.84
CA THR A 89 0.37 15.60 13.29
C THR A 89 -0.34 15.30 11.97
N ILE A 90 0.43 14.92 10.94
CA ILE A 90 -0.11 14.44 9.67
C ILE A 90 0.15 12.95 9.52
N ILE A 91 -0.86 12.22 9.09
CA ILE A 91 -0.75 10.81 8.74
C ILE A 91 -0.15 10.71 7.34
N VAL A 92 0.97 10.01 7.19
CA VAL A 92 1.58 9.68 5.90
C VAL A 92 1.29 8.22 5.60
N ILE A 93 0.82 7.95 4.38
CA ILE A 93 0.44 6.62 3.93
C ILE A 93 1.24 6.34 2.65
N GLY A 94 1.96 5.22 2.59
CA GLY A 94 2.71 4.85 1.40
C GLY A 94 2.60 3.38 1.06
N LEU A 95 2.88 3.05 -0.20
CA LEU A 95 3.01 1.66 -0.62
C LEU A 95 4.31 1.08 -0.05
N THR A 96 4.26 -0.19 0.31
CA THR A 96 5.49 -0.97 0.50
C THR A 96 6.01 -1.43 -0.87
N ALA A 97 7.24 -1.95 -0.93
CA ALA A 97 7.76 -2.58 -2.16
C ALA A 97 6.81 -3.69 -2.67
N ILE A 98 6.18 -4.45 -1.76
CA ILE A 98 5.20 -5.48 -2.14
C ILE A 98 3.93 -4.83 -2.70
N GLY A 99 3.45 -3.74 -2.09
CA GLY A 99 2.31 -2.97 -2.58
C GLY A 99 2.52 -2.40 -3.99
N GLU A 100 3.72 -1.87 -4.28
CA GLU A 100 4.08 -1.35 -5.60
C GLU A 100 4.11 -2.45 -6.67
N LEU A 101 4.75 -3.58 -6.36
CA LEU A 101 4.75 -4.76 -7.24
C LEU A 101 3.34 -5.31 -7.45
N PHE A 102 2.52 -5.31 -6.40
CA PHE A 102 1.14 -5.79 -6.47
C PHE A 102 0.29 -4.96 -7.43
N VAL A 103 0.43 -3.64 -7.40
CA VAL A 103 -0.30 -2.73 -8.32
C VAL A 103 0.24 -2.85 -9.74
N THR A 104 1.57 -2.90 -9.92
CA THR A 104 2.20 -2.95 -11.25
C THR A 104 1.86 -4.23 -12.01
N ASN A 105 1.81 -5.39 -11.34
CA ASN A 105 1.48 -6.68 -11.96
C ASN A 105 0.00 -6.87 -12.32
N ARG A 106 -0.84 -5.84 -12.13
CA ARG A 106 -2.28 -5.85 -12.41
C ARG A 106 -2.74 -4.76 -13.38
N LYS A 107 -1.82 -3.93 -13.89
CA LYS A 107 -2.07 -3.09 -15.06
C LYS A 107 -2.00 -3.93 -16.32
#